data_AF-A0A972DL04-F1
#
_entry.id   AF-A0A972DL04-F1
#
_cell.length_a   1.000
_cell.length_b   1.000
_cell.length_c   1.000
_cell.angle_alpha   90.00
_cell.angle_beta   90.00
_cell.angle_gamma   90.00
#
_symmetry.space_group_name_H-M   'P 1'
#
loop_
_entity.id
_entity.type
_entity.pdbx_description
1 polymer ?
#
loop_
_entity_poly.entity_id
_entity_poly.type
_entity_poly.pdbx_seq_one_letter_code
_entity_poly.pdbx_strand_id
1 'polypeptide(L)'
;MDDWTEGEIRAIAVAMIGERYRRYRLPDAAAEAAMVGSMARYGQIAPLAVCLRQEGPEVLDGFKRLAAAKTLPAVTVLQARLVVADEPTAKAIILGLNGIGARMKELEEAWIVHALVREDGLSQHQVAELLGRHKSWVCRRLALLERLSEECARICGWGCCRRRWPGS
;
A
#
# COMPACT_ATOMS: atom_id res chain seq x y z
N MET A 1 -9.33 -7.67 21.70
CA MET A 1 -7.89 -7.46 21.40
C MET A 1 -7.64 -5.96 21.57
N ASP A 2 -7.86 -5.44 22.79
CA ASP A 2 -8.45 -4.09 22.94
C ASP A 2 -7.55 -3.06 23.62
N ASP A 3 -6.23 -3.20 23.50
CA ASP A 3 -5.31 -2.26 24.15
C ASP A 3 -4.25 -1.70 23.20
N TRP A 4 -4.36 -1.92 21.89
CA TRP A 4 -3.38 -1.34 20.97
C TRP A 4 -3.73 0.12 20.67
N THR A 5 -2.88 1.03 21.16
CA THR A 5 -3.09 2.48 21.06
C THR A 5 -2.38 3.09 19.84
N GLU A 6 -2.89 4.23 19.36
CA GLU A 6 -2.31 4.94 18.21
C GLU A 6 -0.82 5.23 18.43
N GLY A 7 0.02 4.90 17.45
CA GLY A 7 1.47 5.12 17.52
C GLY A 7 2.26 4.12 18.37
N GLU A 8 1.59 3.25 19.12
CA GLU A 8 2.24 2.21 19.92
C GLU A 8 2.89 1.16 19.02
N ILE A 9 4.11 0.75 19.37
CA ILE A 9 4.87 -0.27 18.64
C ILE A 9 4.75 -1.60 19.37
N ARG A 10 4.33 -2.65 18.65
CA ARG A 10 4.22 -4.01 19.16
C ARG A 10 4.93 -5.01 18.27
N ALA A 11 5.40 -6.08 18.89
CA ALA A 11 5.96 -7.24 18.20
C ALA A 11 4.81 -8.15 17.75
N ILE A 12 4.71 -8.43 16.45
CA ILE A 12 3.63 -9.19 15.84
C ILE A 12 4.21 -10.33 15.01
N ALA A 13 3.62 -11.51 15.14
CA ALA A 13 3.99 -12.65 14.32
C ALA A 13 3.75 -12.34 12.84
N VAL A 14 4.74 -12.63 12.00
CA VAL A 14 4.69 -12.37 10.55
C VAL A 14 3.45 -13.01 9.89
N ALA A 15 3.02 -14.17 10.40
CA ALA A 15 1.83 -14.89 9.93
C ALA A 15 0.50 -14.17 10.21
N MET A 16 0.46 -13.26 11.18
CA MET A 16 -0.75 -12.50 11.55
C MET A 16 -0.90 -11.20 10.76
N ILE A 17 0.11 -10.83 9.97
CA ILE A 17 0.16 -9.54 9.28
C ILE A 17 -0.41 -9.69 7.86
N GLY A 18 -1.50 -8.98 7.60
CA GLY A 18 -2.18 -8.93 6.31
C GLY A 18 -1.49 -8.02 5.28
N GLU A 19 -1.75 -8.31 4.01
CA GLU A 19 -1.21 -7.59 2.84
C GLU A 19 -2.30 -7.04 1.92
N ARG A 20 -3.50 -6.74 2.45
CA ARG A 20 -4.64 -6.23 1.68
C ARG A 20 -4.27 -5.06 0.76
N TYR A 21 -3.44 -4.16 1.27
CA TYR A 21 -3.02 -2.94 0.57
C TYR A 21 -1.81 -3.13 -0.36
N ARG A 22 -1.19 -4.32 -0.40
CA ARG A 22 -0.02 -4.62 -1.26
C ARG A 22 -0.31 -4.40 -2.74
N ARG A 23 -1.59 -4.50 -3.15
CA ARG A 23 -2.07 -4.26 -4.52
C ARG A 23 -1.79 -2.84 -5.04
N TYR A 24 -1.64 -1.87 -4.15
CA TYR A 24 -1.33 -0.47 -4.52
C TYR A 24 0.15 -0.22 -4.76
N ARG A 25 1.03 -1.20 -4.49
CA ARG A 25 2.47 -1.09 -4.70
C ARG A 25 2.92 -1.95 -5.88
N LEU A 26 3.73 -1.37 -6.75
CA LEU A 26 4.39 -2.10 -7.81
C LEU A 26 5.49 -3.03 -7.24
N PRO A 27 5.62 -4.26 -7.75
CA PRO A 27 6.74 -5.13 -7.43
C PRO A 27 8.08 -4.47 -7.79
N ASP A 28 9.08 -4.71 -6.96
CA ASP A 28 10.43 -4.19 -7.12
C ASP A 28 11.41 -5.23 -6.59
N ALA A 29 11.68 -6.24 -7.42
CA ALA A 29 12.46 -7.42 -7.05
C ALA A 29 13.88 -7.06 -6.58
N ALA A 30 14.50 -6.07 -7.19
CA ALA A 30 15.84 -5.61 -6.80
C ALA A 30 15.83 -5.01 -5.39
N ALA A 31 14.85 -4.16 -5.08
CA ALA A 31 14.76 -3.59 -3.74
C ALA A 31 14.26 -4.59 -2.68
N GLU A 32 13.42 -5.54 -3.05
CA GLU A 32 13.02 -6.64 -2.16
C GLU A 32 14.23 -7.53 -1.82
N ALA A 33 15.05 -7.90 -2.81
CA ALA A 33 16.30 -8.65 -2.58
C ALA A 33 17.29 -7.87 -1.71
N ALA A 34 17.45 -6.56 -1.95
CA ALA A 34 18.29 -5.70 -1.10
C ALA A 34 17.76 -5.65 0.36
N MET A 35 16.44 -5.63 0.53
CA MET A 35 15.80 -5.65 1.85
C MET A 35 16.04 -6.96 2.59
N VAL A 36 16.01 -8.11 1.89
CA VAL A 36 16.36 -9.42 2.47
C VAL A 36 17.77 -9.40 3.03
N GLY A 37 18.76 -8.93 2.26
CA GLY A 37 20.15 -8.84 2.71
C GLY A 37 20.34 -7.88 3.89
N SER A 38 19.66 -6.73 3.87
CA SER A 38 19.67 -5.77 4.98
C SER A 38 19.07 -6.37 6.25
N MET A 39 17.89 -6.99 6.15
CA MET A 39 17.19 -7.59 7.28
C MET A 39 17.94 -8.79 7.86
N ALA A 40 18.58 -9.62 7.03
CA ALA A 40 19.41 -10.72 7.51
C ALA A 40 20.64 -10.25 8.30
N ARG A 41 21.21 -9.09 7.94
CA ARG A 41 22.42 -8.55 8.57
C ARG A 41 22.13 -7.72 9.82
N TYR A 42 21.10 -6.88 9.77
CA TYR A 42 20.84 -5.86 10.80
C TYR A 42 19.53 -6.08 11.55
N GLY A 43 18.76 -7.11 11.18
CA GLY A 43 17.39 -7.27 11.65
C GLY A 43 16.48 -6.16 11.13
N GLN A 44 15.39 -5.93 11.84
CA GLN A 44 14.46 -4.87 11.51
C GLN A 44 14.93 -3.52 12.08
N ILE A 45 15.30 -2.59 11.19
CA ILE A 45 15.73 -1.24 11.58
C ILE A 45 14.55 -0.32 11.92
N ALA A 46 13.45 -0.41 11.18
CA ALA A 46 12.27 0.46 11.37
C ALA A 46 10.98 -0.38 11.49
N PRO A 47 10.04 0.01 12.37
CA PRO A 47 8.76 -0.69 12.54
C PRO A 47 7.89 -0.56 11.29
N LEU A 48 7.09 -1.57 10.98
CA LEU A 48 6.03 -1.47 9.97
C LEU A 48 5.01 -0.42 10.41
N ALA A 49 4.29 0.20 9.47
CA ALA A 49 3.07 0.93 9.81
C ALA A 49 1.88 0.04 9.44
N VAL A 50 0.99 -0.22 10.39
CA VAL A 50 -0.16 -1.09 10.17
C VAL A 50 -1.43 -0.44 10.72
N CYS A 51 -2.58 -0.79 10.15
CA CYS A 51 -3.88 -0.47 10.72
C CYS A 51 -4.62 -1.74 11.14
N LEU A 52 -5.54 -1.62 12.08
CA LEU A 52 -6.40 -2.74 12.47
C LEU A 52 -7.64 -2.81 11.57
N ARG A 53 -7.94 -4.03 11.10
CA ARG A 53 -9.17 -4.42 10.40
C ARG A 53 -9.83 -5.58 11.15
N GLN A 54 -11.00 -6.02 10.69
CA GLN A 54 -11.74 -7.10 11.34
C GLN A 54 -10.93 -8.41 11.40
N GLU A 55 -10.11 -8.66 10.37
CA GLU A 55 -9.31 -9.87 10.21
C GLU A 55 -7.95 -9.80 10.93
N GLY A 56 -7.51 -8.61 11.35
CA GLY A 56 -6.22 -8.40 12.01
C GLY A 56 -5.47 -7.15 11.53
N PRO A 57 -4.16 -7.05 11.83
CA PRO A 57 -3.32 -5.94 11.39
C PRO A 57 -2.95 -6.03 9.91
N GLU A 58 -3.21 -4.95 9.18
CA GLU A 58 -2.92 -4.81 7.75
C GLU A 58 -1.80 -3.80 7.50
N VAL A 59 -0.83 -4.14 6.65
CA VAL A 59 0.30 -3.25 6.35
C VAL A 59 -0.12 -2.03 5.53
N LEU A 60 0.24 -0.84 6.02
CA LEU A 60 0.18 0.42 5.28
C LEU A 60 1.56 0.82 4.72
N ASP A 61 2.64 0.59 5.47
CA ASP A 61 4.01 0.78 4.99
C ASP A 61 4.96 -0.30 5.52
N GLY A 62 5.97 -0.59 4.71
CA GLY A 62 6.95 -1.64 4.98
C GLY A 62 6.67 -2.96 4.29
N PHE A 63 5.93 -2.96 3.18
CA PHE A 63 5.69 -4.15 2.37
C PHE A 63 6.98 -4.90 2.01
N LYS A 64 8.06 -4.19 1.66
CA LYS A 64 9.37 -4.82 1.38
C LYS A 64 9.97 -5.52 2.60
N ARG A 65 9.75 -4.97 3.81
CA ARG A 65 10.21 -5.56 5.07
C ARG A 65 9.41 -6.81 5.41
N LEU A 66 8.09 -6.77 5.23
CA LEU A 66 7.26 -7.96 5.40
C LEU A 66 7.63 -9.06 4.40
N ALA A 67 7.81 -8.72 3.12
CA ALA A 67 8.23 -9.67 2.10
C ALA A 67 9.61 -10.29 2.42
N ALA A 68 10.56 -9.47 2.89
CA ALA A 68 11.86 -9.95 3.34
C ALA A 68 11.76 -10.91 4.53
N ALA A 69 10.95 -10.58 5.54
CA ALA A 69 10.72 -11.43 6.70
C ALA A 69 10.11 -12.78 6.31
N LYS A 70 9.16 -12.79 5.37
CA LYS A 70 8.58 -14.04 4.84
C LYS A 70 9.59 -14.93 4.12
N THR A 71 10.67 -14.34 3.59
CA THR A 71 11.75 -15.08 2.91
C THR A 71 12.82 -15.60 3.88
N LEU A 72 12.91 -15.02 5.09
CA LEU A 72 13.92 -15.35 6.09
C LEU A 72 13.30 -16.21 7.20
N PRO A 73 13.56 -17.53 7.26
CA PRO A 73 12.93 -18.42 8.25
C PRO A 73 13.23 -18.05 9.71
N ALA A 74 14.35 -17.36 9.95
CA ALA A 74 14.73 -16.89 11.28
C ALA A 74 13.89 -15.69 11.77
N VAL A 75 13.15 -15.00 10.88
CA VAL A 75 12.35 -13.82 11.21
C VAL A 75 10.88 -14.22 11.31
N THR A 76 10.44 -14.54 12.53
CA THR A 76 9.05 -14.93 12.80
C THR A 76 8.19 -13.80 13.35
N VAL A 77 8.82 -12.71 13.82
CA VAL A 77 8.18 -11.57 14.49
C VAL A 77 8.72 -10.26 13.93
N LEU A 78 7.85 -9.28 13.71
CA LEU A 78 8.20 -7.91 13.32
C LEU A 78 7.59 -6.89 14.27
N GLN A 79 8.33 -5.81 14.52
CA GLN A 79 7.83 -4.60 15.15
C GLN A 79 6.90 -3.85 14.20
N ALA A 80 5.71 -3.51 14.66
CA ALA A 80 4.69 -2.78 13.92
C ALA A 80 4.14 -1.65 14.79
N ARG A 81 3.95 -0.47 14.19
CA ARG A 81 3.32 0.69 14.77
C ARG A 81 1.86 0.73 14.32
N LEU A 82 0.94 0.92 15.27
CA LEU A 82 -0.47 1.15 14.93
C LEU A 82 -0.69 2.54 14.35
N VAL A 83 -1.51 2.56 13.31
CA VAL A 83 -2.09 3.73 12.69
C VAL A 83 -3.60 3.52 12.60
N VAL A 84 -4.35 4.35 13.31
CA VAL A 84 -5.80 4.40 13.37
C VAL A 84 -6.26 5.19 12.16
N ALA A 85 -6.78 4.46 11.17
CA ALA A 85 -7.25 5.00 9.93
C ALA A 85 -8.43 4.19 9.42
N ASP A 86 -9.48 4.87 8.96
CA ASP A 86 -10.54 4.24 8.16
C ASP A 86 -10.00 3.81 6.78
N GLU A 87 -10.86 3.24 5.93
CA GLU A 87 -10.43 2.71 4.62
C GLU A 87 -9.87 3.81 3.69
N PRO A 88 -10.54 4.97 3.51
CA PRO A 88 -9.99 6.06 2.70
C PRO A 88 -8.70 6.65 3.28
N THR A 89 -8.64 6.86 4.61
CA THR A 89 -7.46 7.43 5.27
C THR A 89 -6.28 6.46 5.19
N ALA A 90 -6.48 5.16 5.28
CA ALA A 90 -5.42 4.17 5.08
C ALA A 90 -4.79 4.28 3.68
N LYS A 91 -5.60 4.42 2.63
CA LYS A 91 -5.13 4.63 1.25
C LYS A 91 -4.38 5.96 1.10
N ALA A 92 -4.86 7.02 1.75
CA ALA A 92 -4.16 8.31 1.79
C ALA A 92 -2.80 8.21 2.50
N ILE A 93 -2.74 7.46 3.60
CA ILE A 93 -1.52 7.20 4.35
C ILE A 93 -0.54 6.39 3.51
N ILE A 94 -0.97 5.37 2.77
CA ILE A 94 -0.11 4.61 1.85
C ILE A 94 0.54 5.53 0.80
N LEU A 95 -0.20 6.52 0.29
CA LEU A 95 0.34 7.53 -0.62
C LEU A 95 1.31 8.50 0.07
N GLY A 96 0.99 8.90 1.30
CA GLY A 96 1.75 9.90 2.07
C GLY A 96 3.01 9.36 2.77
N LEU A 97 3.04 8.08 3.10
CA LEU A 97 4.18 7.41 3.73
C LEU A 97 5.30 7.22 2.70
N ASN A 98 6.09 8.28 2.55
CA ASN A 98 7.42 8.21 1.98
C ASN A 98 8.35 7.56 3.02
N GLY A 99 8.27 6.23 3.18
CA GLY A 99 9.30 5.50 3.92
C GLY A 99 10.69 5.78 3.34
N ILE A 100 11.75 5.32 4.00
CA ILE A 100 13.17 5.49 3.60
C ILE A 100 13.50 4.85 2.21
N GLY A 101 12.50 4.36 1.47
CA GLY A 101 12.59 3.83 0.11
C GLY A 101 11.87 4.71 -0.92
N ALA A 102 12.30 4.57 -2.17
CA ALA A 102 11.89 5.34 -3.34
C ALA A 102 10.43 5.87 -3.33
N ARG A 103 10.30 7.13 -3.77
CA ARG A 103 9.02 7.82 -4.01
C ARG A 103 8.07 6.93 -4.80
N MET A 104 6.80 6.98 -4.42
CA MET A 104 5.72 6.28 -5.11
C MET A 104 5.71 6.65 -6.60
N LYS A 105 5.59 5.65 -7.47
CA LYS A 105 5.54 5.82 -8.91
C LYS A 105 4.20 6.46 -9.30
N GLU A 106 4.16 7.25 -10.36
CA GLU A 106 2.94 7.94 -10.78
C GLU A 106 1.74 7.01 -11.00
N LEU A 107 2.01 5.77 -11.44
CA LEU A 107 0.99 4.74 -11.60
C LEU A 107 0.42 4.25 -10.26
N GLU A 108 1.26 4.10 -9.24
CA GLU A 108 0.82 3.78 -7.88
C GLU A 108 -0.04 4.93 -7.34
N GLU A 109 0.37 6.19 -7.53
CA GLU A 109 -0.41 7.39 -7.16
C GLU A 109 -1.79 7.38 -7.83
N ALA A 110 -1.82 7.06 -9.13
CA ALA A 110 -3.06 6.94 -9.87
C ALA A 110 -3.97 5.85 -9.32
N TRP A 111 -3.44 4.68 -8.94
CA TRP A 111 -4.25 3.59 -8.39
C TRP A 111 -4.92 3.96 -7.07
N ILE A 112 -4.20 4.64 -6.17
CA ILE A 112 -4.79 5.12 -4.92
C ILE A 112 -5.92 6.12 -5.21
N VAL A 113 -5.67 7.08 -6.10
CA VAL A 113 -6.69 8.06 -6.48
C VAL A 113 -7.93 7.38 -7.09
N HIS A 114 -7.73 6.42 -8.00
CA HIS A 114 -8.81 5.65 -8.60
C HIS A 114 -9.61 4.87 -7.54
N ALA A 115 -8.93 4.17 -6.61
CA ALA A 115 -9.60 3.43 -5.56
C ALA A 115 -10.43 4.34 -4.65
N LEU A 116 -9.90 5.50 -4.26
CA LEU A 116 -10.64 6.48 -3.44
C LEU A 116 -11.91 6.97 -4.15
N VAL A 117 -11.86 7.20 -5.46
CA VAL A 117 -13.02 7.72 -6.20
C VAL A 117 -14.02 6.61 -6.56
N ARG A 118 -13.53 5.46 -7.04
CA ARG A 118 -14.36 4.40 -7.64
C ARG A 118 -14.76 3.31 -6.66
N GLU A 119 -13.88 2.94 -5.73
CA GLU A 119 -14.16 1.90 -4.73
C GLU A 119 -14.77 2.50 -3.47
N ASP A 120 -14.22 3.61 -2.97
CA ASP A 120 -14.70 4.24 -1.74
C ASP A 120 -15.78 5.31 -1.99
N GLY A 121 -16.03 5.66 -3.26
CA GLY A 121 -17.12 6.56 -3.67
C GLY A 121 -16.88 8.05 -3.35
N LEU A 122 -15.64 8.46 -3.04
CA LEU A 122 -15.34 9.86 -2.76
C LEU A 122 -15.40 10.70 -4.05
N SER A 123 -15.91 11.92 -3.94
CA SER A 123 -15.77 12.90 -5.01
C SER A 123 -14.30 13.30 -5.21
N GLN A 124 -13.94 13.75 -6.42
CA GLN A 124 -12.58 14.24 -6.69
C GLN A 124 -12.18 15.40 -5.77
N HIS A 125 -13.14 16.17 -5.27
CA HIS A 125 -12.91 17.24 -4.30
C HIS A 125 -12.51 16.66 -2.94
N GLN A 126 -13.29 15.72 -2.40
CA GLN A 126 -12.98 15.05 -1.13
C GLN A 126 -11.63 14.33 -1.19
N VAL A 127 -11.29 13.72 -2.34
CA VAL A 127 -9.96 13.11 -2.54
C VAL A 127 -8.86 14.17 -2.56
N ALA A 128 -9.08 15.32 -3.18
CA ALA A 128 -8.10 16.41 -3.19
C ALA A 128 -7.83 16.92 -1.75
N GLU A 129 -8.87 17.11 -0.96
CA GLU A 129 -8.78 17.50 0.46
C GLU A 129 -8.07 16.44 1.29
N LEU A 130 -8.50 15.17 1.20
CA LEU A 130 -7.93 14.04 1.94
C LEU A 130 -6.43 13.86 1.66
N LEU A 131 -6.01 14.05 0.41
CA LEU A 131 -4.62 13.89 0.01
C LEU A 131 -3.77 15.16 0.17
N GLY A 132 -4.38 16.30 0.55
CA GLY A 132 -3.71 17.60 0.58
C GLY A 132 -3.19 18.04 -0.79
N ARG A 133 -3.91 17.73 -1.87
CA ARG A 133 -3.53 18.00 -3.26
C ARG A 133 -4.53 18.91 -3.94
N HIS A 134 -4.11 19.55 -5.02
CA HIS A 134 -5.02 20.33 -5.86
C HIS A 134 -5.92 19.42 -6.71
N LYS A 135 -7.18 19.81 -6.94
CA LYS A 135 -8.13 19.05 -7.76
C LYS A 135 -7.57 18.65 -9.13
N SER A 136 -6.84 19.55 -9.80
CA SER A 136 -6.23 19.25 -11.10
C SER A 136 -5.19 18.13 -11.05
N TRP A 137 -4.49 17.94 -9.92
CA TRP A 137 -3.60 16.80 -9.73
C TRP A 137 -4.40 15.49 -9.68
N VAL A 138 -5.51 15.47 -8.94
CA VAL A 138 -6.43 14.32 -8.84
C VAL A 138 -6.99 13.96 -10.23
N CYS A 139 -7.47 14.95 -10.99
CA CYS A 139 -7.97 14.74 -12.35
C CYS A 139 -6.92 14.09 -13.26
N ARG A 140 -5.67 14.57 -13.22
CA ARG A 140 -4.58 14.01 -14.04
C ARG A 140 -4.25 12.56 -13.68
N ARG A 141 -4.26 12.22 -12.39
CA ARG A 141 -4.02 10.85 -11.93
C ARG A 141 -5.15 9.90 -12.30
N LEU A 142 -6.41 10.32 -12.21
CA LEU A 142 -7.55 9.54 -12.72
C LEU A 142 -7.44 9.32 -14.23
N ALA A 143 -7.24 10.40 -14.99
CA ALA A 143 -7.15 10.34 -16.45
C ALA A 143 -6.00 9.44 -16.93
N LEU A 144 -4.88 9.38 -16.20
CA LEU A 144 -3.76 8.50 -16.52
C LEU A 144 -4.21 7.02 -16.55
N LEU A 145 -4.95 6.57 -15.52
CA LEU A 145 -5.41 5.19 -15.46
C LEU A 145 -6.53 4.88 -16.44
N GLU A 146 -7.49 5.80 -16.60
CA GLU A 146 -8.60 5.61 -17.54
C GLU A 146 -8.06 5.45 -18.97
N ARG A 147 -7.10 6.29 -19.38
CA ARG A 147 -6.43 6.17 -20.69
C ARG A 147 -5.63 4.89 -20.84
N LEU A 148 -4.91 4.47 -19.80
CA LEU A 148 -4.18 3.19 -19.82
C LEU A 148 -5.14 2.00 -19.92
N SER A 149 -6.31 2.08 -19.30
CA SER A 149 -7.36 1.05 -19.37
C SER A 149 -7.89 0.91 -20.79
N GLU A 150 -8.18 2.02 -21.45
CA GLU A 150 -8.66 2.07 -22.84
C GLU A 150 -7.61 1.53 -23.81
N GLU A 151 -6.34 1.92 -23.61
CA GLU A 151 -5.20 1.44 -24.40
C GLU A 151 -5.01 -0.07 -24.23
N CYS A 152 -5.01 -0.57 -22.99
CA CYS A 152 -4.88 -1.99 -22.72
C CYS A 152 -6.06 -2.80 -23.28
N ALA A 153 -7.28 -2.29 -23.18
CA ALA A 153 -8.46 -2.94 -23.76
C ALA A 153 -8.35 -3.06 -25.28
N ARG A 154 -7.81 -2.03 -25.94
CA ARG A 154 -7.60 -1.99 -27.40
C ARG A 154 -6.51 -2.96 -27.87
N ILE A 155 -5.42 -3.07 -27.12
CA ILE A 155 -4.26 -3.92 -27.48
C ILE A 155 -4.53 -5.40 -27.15
N CYS A 156 -5.11 -5.70 -25.98
CA CYS A 156 -5.19 -7.07 -25.47
C CYS A 156 -6.52 -7.79 -25.73
N GLY A 157 -7.49 -7.18 -26.42
CA GLY A 157 -8.78 -7.80 -26.74
C GLY A 157 -9.51 -8.32 -25.50
N TRP A 158 -10.00 -7.42 -24.63
CA TRP A 158 -10.94 -7.61 -23.49
C TRP A 158 -10.73 -8.76 -22.45
N GLY A 159 -9.79 -9.70 -22.65
CA GLY A 159 -9.72 -10.93 -21.85
C GLY A 159 -8.57 -11.03 -20.85
N CYS A 160 -7.39 -10.46 -21.13
CA CYS A 160 -6.18 -10.78 -20.35
C CYS A 160 -5.90 -9.88 -19.14
N CYS A 161 -6.40 -8.64 -19.09
CA CYS A 161 -5.92 -7.65 -18.11
C CYS A 161 -6.70 -7.61 -16.77
N ARG A 162 -7.84 -8.32 -16.66
CA ARG A 162 -8.77 -8.19 -15.50
C ARG A 162 -8.22 -8.69 -14.17
N ARG A 163 -7.26 -9.64 -14.15
CA ARG A 163 -6.78 -10.25 -12.88
C ARG A 163 -6.01 -9.29 -11.95
N ARG A 164 -5.64 -8.09 -12.42
CA ARG A 164 -4.90 -7.10 -11.62
C ARG A 164 -5.61 -5.76 -11.49
N TRP A 165 -6.81 -5.63 -12.07
CA TRP A 165 -7.61 -4.40 -11.98
C TRP A 165 -8.50 -4.48 -10.74
N PRO A 166 -8.31 -3.64 -9.71
CA PRO A 166 -9.29 -3.56 -8.64
C PRO A 166 -10.53 -2.85 -9.19
N GLY A 167 -11.65 -3.57 -9.29
CA GLY A 167 -12.91 -3.07 -9.86
C GLY A 167 -13.52 -3.92 -10.98
N SER A 168 -13.07 -5.16 -11.18
CA SER A 168 -13.85 -6.19 -11.90
C SER A 168 -14.62 -7.07 -10.93
#